data_AF-V5ENM5-F1
#
_entry.id   AF-V5ENM5-F1
#
_cell.length_a   1.000
_cell.length_b   1.000
_cell.length_c   1.000
_cell.angle_alpha   90.00
_cell.angle_beta   90.00
_cell.angle_gamma   90.00
#
_symmetry.space_group_name_H-M   'P 1'
#
loop_
_entity.id
_entity.type
_entity.pdbx_description
1 polymer ?
#
loop_
_entity_poly.entity_id
_entity_poly.type
_entity_poly.pdbx_seq_one_letter_code
_entity_poly.pdbx_strand_id
1 'polypeptide(L)'
;MRRSASPSKTNRSAPPARAAPSDTSILKTPFKPLSGLPSRPPSLRQPTPAGPSTAVLPRDVRTRSIDELQQDVAEMQLVLDERLNTHNAARKKAGLREQTPQQVVDEYIALLTQYNRVKDAAQVVFDKIADIEQLPAKDIHSRYGVGEGGEAA
;
A
#
# COMPACT_ATOMS: atom_id res chain seq x y z
N MET A 1 -41.79 28.53 -39.71
CA MET A 1 -42.57 29.01 -38.55
C MET A 1 -42.05 28.35 -37.27
N ARG A 2 -41.69 29.19 -36.28
CA ARG A 2 -41.86 29.02 -34.81
C ARG A 2 -41.42 27.73 -34.08
N ARG A 3 -40.31 27.89 -33.34
CA ARG A 3 -39.93 27.46 -31.96
C ARG A 3 -40.95 26.67 -31.11
N SER A 4 -40.47 25.65 -30.38
CA SER A 4 -40.75 25.36 -28.94
C SER A 4 -40.02 24.05 -28.53
N ALA A 5 -38.98 24.08 -27.67
CA ALA A 5 -38.98 24.19 -26.20
C ALA A 5 -39.14 22.83 -25.48
N SER A 6 -38.09 22.42 -24.75
CA SER A 6 -38.12 21.40 -23.68
C SER A 6 -38.86 21.92 -22.44
N PRO A 7 -39.37 21.03 -21.57
CA PRO A 7 -38.80 20.99 -20.21
C PRO A 7 -38.82 19.62 -19.46
N SER A 8 -37.72 19.36 -18.74
CA SER A 8 -37.56 19.00 -17.31
C SER A 8 -38.24 17.81 -16.59
N LYS A 9 -37.38 17.12 -15.81
CA LYS A 9 -37.49 16.54 -14.44
C LYS A 9 -37.72 15.02 -14.24
N THR A 10 -36.61 14.35 -13.88
CA THR A 10 -36.41 13.39 -12.75
C THR A 10 -37.50 12.38 -12.39
N ASN A 11 -37.18 11.08 -12.46
CA ASN A 11 -37.32 10.21 -11.28
C ASN A 11 -36.32 9.03 -11.28
N ARG A 12 -35.75 8.79 -10.10
CA ARG A 12 -34.77 7.75 -9.75
C ARG A 12 -35.50 6.40 -9.67
N SER A 13 -34.94 5.33 -10.21
CA SER A 13 -35.25 3.98 -9.74
C SER A 13 -33.98 3.12 -9.74
N ALA A 14 -33.68 2.57 -8.57
CA ALA A 14 -32.47 1.81 -8.25
C ALA A 14 -32.62 0.32 -8.64
N PRO A 15 -31.52 -0.40 -8.91
CA PRO A 15 -31.56 -1.86 -8.99
C PRO A 15 -31.48 -2.53 -7.60
N PRO A 16 -32.01 -3.75 -7.44
CA PRO A 16 -32.14 -4.42 -6.14
C PRO A 16 -30.80 -4.95 -5.61
N ALA A 17 -30.63 -4.84 -4.30
CA ALA A 17 -29.52 -5.35 -3.51
C ALA A 17 -29.57 -6.89 -3.36
N ARG A 18 -28.44 -7.57 -3.55
CA ARG A 18 -28.28 -9.00 -3.21
C ARG A 18 -27.49 -9.13 -1.91
N ALA A 19 -28.04 -9.95 -1.01
CA ALA A 19 -27.60 -10.14 0.37
C ALA A 19 -26.18 -10.72 0.51
N ALA A 20 -25.48 -10.27 1.55
CA ALA A 20 -24.20 -10.78 2.00
C ALA A 20 -24.37 -12.07 2.85
N PRO A 21 -23.47 -13.06 2.76
CA PRO A 21 -23.22 -13.97 3.85
C PRO A 21 -22.23 -13.34 4.84
N SER A 22 -22.56 -13.47 6.12
CA SER A 22 -21.82 -13.02 7.28
C SER A 22 -20.64 -13.95 7.63
N ASP A 23 -19.74 -13.38 8.44
CA ASP A 23 -18.79 -14.03 9.36
C ASP A 23 -17.40 -14.45 8.84
N THR A 24 -16.48 -13.46 8.85
CA THR A 24 -15.14 -13.66 9.43
C THR A 24 -14.77 -12.46 10.28
N SER A 25 -14.84 -12.65 11.60
CA SER A 25 -14.51 -11.69 12.64
C SER A 25 -13.00 -11.69 12.92
N ILE A 26 -12.18 -10.93 12.18
CA ILE A 26 -10.81 -10.59 12.60
C ILE A 26 -10.48 -9.16 12.12
N LEU A 27 -10.13 -8.28 13.08
CA LEU A 27 -9.56 -6.92 12.94
C LEU A 27 -10.51 -5.79 12.47
N LYS A 28 -11.53 -5.51 13.27
CA LYS A 28 -12.36 -4.29 13.15
C LYS A 28 -11.77 -3.16 14.02
N THR A 29 -10.60 -2.65 13.67
CA THR A 29 -10.19 -1.32 14.14
C THR A 29 -10.90 -0.29 13.25
N PRO A 30 -11.70 0.64 13.79
CA PRO A 30 -12.30 1.68 12.98
C PRO A 30 -11.18 2.55 12.39
N PHE A 31 -11.15 2.65 11.05
CA PHE A 31 -10.37 3.66 10.35
C PHE A 31 -10.86 5.02 10.83
N LYS A 32 -10.04 5.75 11.60
CA LYS A 32 -10.34 7.13 11.97
C LYS A 32 -10.18 7.97 10.71
N PRO A 33 -11.25 8.51 10.10
CA PRO A 33 -11.07 9.50 9.05
C PRO A 33 -10.33 10.69 9.65
N LEU A 34 -9.44 11.32 8.87
CA LEU A 34 -8.78 12.58 9.21
C LEU A 34 -9.78 13.76 9.22
N SER A 35 -10.87 13.63 9.99
CA SER A 35 -11.79 14.70 10.33
C SER A 35 -11.15 15.53 11.44
N GLY A 36 -10.14 16.32 11.06
CA GLY A 36 -9.41 17.16 12.01
C GLY A 36 -8.50 18.22 11.38
N LEU A 37 -8.58 18.45 10.07
CA LEU A 37 -8.05 19.69 9.51
C LEU A 37 -8.97 20.84 9.99
N PRO A 38 -8.46 21.86 10.70
CA PRO A 38 -9.28 23.02 11.04
C PRO A 38 -9.71 23.69 9.74
N SER A 39 -11.00 23.62 9.44
CA SER A 39 -11.63 24.51 8.48
C SER A 39 -11.33 25.93 8.93
N ARG A 40 -10.59 26.68 8.11
CA ARG A 40 -10.34 28.11 8.27
C ARG A 40 -11.68 28.82 8.57
N PRO A 41 -11.90 29.39 9.77
CA PRO A 41 -13.12 30.14 10.01
C PRO A 41 -13.00 31.50 9.29
N PRO A 42 -14.08 31.98 8.64
CA PRO A 42 -14.20 33.40 8.38
C PRO A 42 -14.31 34.12 9.73
N SER A 43 -13.28 34.88 10.09
CA SER A 43 -13.33 35.75 11.26
C SER A 43 -14.31 36.89 11.00
N LEU A 44 -15.44 36.92 11.73
CA LEU A 44 -16.14 38.14 12.13
C LEU A 44 -16.95 37.87 13.42
N ARG A 45 -16.37 38.28 14.55
CA ARG A 45 -16.97 38.92 15.74
C ARG A 45 -18.01 38.14 16.59
N GLN A 46 -17.65 37.81 17.84
CA GLN A 46 -18.16 38.40 19.11
C GLN A 46 -17.70 37.56 20.35
N PRO A 47 -17.41 38.15 21.54
CA PRO A 47 -16.65 37.51 22.61
C PRO A 47 -17.52 36.91 23.73
N THR A 48 -17.06 35.81 24.34
CA THR A 48 -17.50 35.36 25.68
C THR A 48 -16.31 34.77 26.47
N PRO A 49 -16.32 34.81 27.81
CA PRO A 49 -15.10 34.89 28.62
C PRO A 49 -14.62 33.56 29.21
N ALA A 50 -13.29 33.49 29.37
CA ALA A 50 -12.49 32.79 30.37
C ALA A 50 -12.85 31.34 30.79
N GLY A 51 -12.01 30.41 30.34
CA GLY A 51 -11.73 29.14 31.02
C GLY A 51 -10.23 28.84 30.90
N PRO A 52 -9.57 28.27 31.94
CA PRO A 52 -8.12 28.08 31.96
C PRO A 52 -7.76 26.87 31.09
N SER A 53 -7.63 27.08 29.78
CA SER A 53 -7.03 26.08 28.90
C SER A 53 -5.54 26.05 29.15
N THR A 54 -5.14 25.02 29.88
CA THR A 54 -3.80 24.46 30.00
C THR A 54 -2.99 24.77 28.75
N ALA A 55 -1.94 25.57 28.90
CA ALA A 55 -1.01 25.87 27.82
C ALA A 55 -0.46 24.55 27.28
N VAL A 56 -0.92 24.15 26.10
CA VAL A 56 -0.26 23.11 25.31
C VAL A 56 1.09 23.72 24.94
N LEU A 57 2.13 23.32 25.68
CA LEU A 57 3.49 23.61 25.30
C LEU A 57 3.65 23.17 23.83
N PRO A 58 4.10 24.05 22.93
CA PRO A 58 4.42 23.63 21.57
C PRO A 58 5.44 22.51 21.70
N ARG A 59 5.23 21.41 20.95
CA ARG A 59 6.28 20.41 20.76
C ARG A 59 7.48 21.16 20.18
N ASP A 60 8.45 21.47 21.02
CA ASP A 60 9.75 21.93 20.57
C ASP A 60 10.28 20.84 19.66
N VAL A 61 10.20 21.10 18.36
CA VAL A 61 11.02 20.42 17.36
C VAL A 61 12.44 20.87 17.69
N ARG A 62 13.06 20.21 18.68
CA ARG A 62 14.47 20.42 18.98
C ARG A 62 15.21 20.19 17.67
N THR A 63 15.82 21.26 17.17
CA THR A 63 16.74 21.18 16.05
C THR A 63 17.91 20.34 16.55
N ARG A 64 18.03 19.10 16.06
CA ARG A 64 19.18 18.24 16.37
C ARG A 64 20.46 19.00 16.05
N SER A 65 21.47 18.84 16.89
CA SER A 65 22.77 19.44 16.62
C SER A 65 23.43 18.75 15.43
N ILE A 66 24.38 19.44 14.79
CA ILE A 66 25.14 18.87 13.68
C ILE A 66 25.93 17.64 14.15
N ASP A 67 26.47 17.69 15.37
CA ASP A 67 27.24 16.58 15.96
C ASP A 67 26.37 15.34 16.20
N GLU A 68 25.14 15.53 16.69
CA GLU A 68 24.16 14.44 16.85
C GLU A 68 23.82 13.80 15.50
N LEU A 69 23.59 14.61 14.46
CA LEU A 69 23.30 14.09 13.11
C LEU A 69 24.49 13.34 12.50
N GLN A 70 25.72 13.81 12.74
CA GLN A 70 26.93 13.11 12.29
C GLN A 70 27.10 11.76 13.00
N GLN A 71 26.79 11.71 14.30
CA GLN A 71 26.78 10.47 15.06
C GLN A 71 25.71 9.50 14.54
N ASP A 72 24.48 9.97 14.29
CA ASP A 72 23.40 9.16 13.69
C ASP A 72 23.83 8.57 12.33
N VAL A 73 24.46 9.37 11.47
CA VAL A 73 24.95 8.91 10.16
C VAL A 73 26.04 7.84 10.32
N ALA A 74 26.97 8.02 11.25
CA ALA A 74 28.02 7.03 11.51
C ALA A 74 27.44 5.71 12.04
N GLU A 75 26.46 5.77 12.94
CA GLU A 75 25.77 4.59 13.45
C GLU A 75 25.02 3.85 12.33
N MET A 76 24.26 4.59 11.51
CA MET A 76 23.56 3.99 10.36
C MET A 76 24.53 3.35 9.36
N GLN A 77 25.67 3.99 9.09
CA GLN A 77 26.67 3.45 8.17
C GLN A 77 27.23 2.12 8.70
N LEU A 78 27.50 2.03 10.00
CA LEU A 78 27.98 0.79 10.63
C LEU A 78 26.97 -0.35 10.47
N VAL A 79 25.68 -0.09 10.66
CA VAL A 79 24.61 -1.08 10.47
C VAL A 79 24.53 -1.53 9.01
N LEU A 80 24.68 -0.61 8.05
CA LEU A 80 24.65 -0.95 6.62
C LEU A 80 25.84 -1.83 6.23
N ASP A 81 27.03 -1.51 6.72
CA ASP A 81 28.25 -2.27 6.45
C ASP A 81 28.16 -3.69 7.04
N GLU A 82 27.65 -3.84 8.27
CA GLU A 82 27.42 -5.15 8.89
C GLU A 82 26.45 -6.01 8.07
N ARG A 83 25.34 -5.42 7.60
CA ARG A 83 24.35 -6.12 6.76
C ARG A 83 24.94 -6.52 5.41
N LEU A 84 25.70 -5.64 4.77
CA LEU A 84 26.37 -5.93 3.50
C LEU A 84 27.38 -7.07 3.65
N ASN A 85 28.15 -7.06 4.74
CA ASN A 85 29.10 -8.12 5.05
C ASN A 85 28.40 -9.47 5.26
N THR A 86 27.29 -9.48 5.99
CA THR A 86 26.50 -10.71 6.21
C THR A 86 25.94 -11.27 4.89
N HIS A 87 25.40 -10.40 4.03
CA HIS A 87 24.91 -10.77 2.69
C HIS A 87 26.03 -11.36 1.83
N ASN A 88 27.17 -10.66 1.74
CA ASN A 88 28.30 -11.11 0.93
C ASN A 88 28.96 -12.39 1.48
N ALA A 89 28.98 -12.57 2.80
CA ALA A 89 29.41 -13.82 3.41
C ALA A 89 28.48 -14.99 3.02
N ALA A 90 27.16 -14.78 2.99
CA ALA A 90 26.20 -15.79 2.52
C ALA A 90 26.40 -16.11 1.03
N ARG A 91 26.59 -15.10 0.18
CA ARG A 91 26.91 -15.28 -1.25
C ARG A 91 28.20 -16.06 -1.45
N LYS A 92 29.26 -15.74 -0.70
CA LYS A 92 30.54 -16.44 -0.77
C LYS A 92 30.40 -17.92 -0.38
N LYS A 93 29.60 -18.24 0.65
CA LYS A 93 29.28 -19.64 1.02
C LYS A 93 28.55 -20.38 -0.10
N ALA A 94 27.73 -19.68 -0.88
CA ALA A 94 27.06 -20.21 -2.06
C ALA A 94 27.93 -20.21 -3.34
N GLY A 95 29.22 -19.84 -3.26
CA GLY A 95 30.11 -19.73 -4.42
C GLY A 95 29.78 -18.57 -5.36
N LEU A 96 28.96 -17.62 -4.92
CA LEU A 96 28.55 -16.45 -5.69
C LEU A 96 29.49 -15.27 -5.43
N ARG A 97 29.63 -14.40 -6.43
CA ARG A 97 30.40 -13.16 -6.31
C ARG A 97 29.74 -12.20 -5.33
N GLU A 98 30.56 -11.44 -4.60
CA GLU A 98 30.13 -10.33 -3.75
C GLU A 98 29.41 -9.25 -4.56
N GLN A 99 28.50 -8.54 -3.90
CA GLN A 99 27.68 -7.49 -4.48
C GLN A 99 27.85 -6.18 -3.72
N THR A 100 27.70 -5.07 -4.44
CA THR A 100 27.52 -3.75 -3.84
C THR A 100 26.05 -3.54 -3.47
N PRO A 101 25.72 -2.62 -2.53
CA PRO A 101 24.33 -2.34 -2.15
C PRO A 101 23.43 -2.02 -3.35
N GLN A 102 23.94 -1.24 -4.30
CA GLN A 102 23.21 -0.88 -5.52
C GLN A 102 22.84 -2.12 -6.34
N GLN A 103 23.79 -3.04 -6.52
CA GLN A 103 23.55 -4.28 -7.28
C GLN A 103 22.51 -5.18 -6.62
N VAL A 104 22.48 -5.23 -5.28
CA VAL A 104 21.46 -6.00 -4.54
C VAL A 104 20.07 -5.45 -4.82
N VAL A 105 19.92 -4.12 -4.77
CA VAL A 105 18.63 -3.46 -5.03
C VAL A 105 18.22 -3.63 -6.49
N ASP A 106 19.15 -3.45 -7.43
CA ASP A 106 18.88 -3.59 -8.86
C ASP A 106 18.43 -5.01 -9.23
N GLU A 107 19.09 -6.03 -8.68
CA GLU A 107 18.71 -7.44 -8.86
C GLU A 107 17.31 -7.70 -8.29
N TYR A 108 17.03 -7.20 -7.09
CA TYR A 108 15.71 -7.36 -6.47
C TYR A 108 14.60 -6.70 -7.29
N ILE A 109 14.82 -5.48 -7.80
CA ILE A 109 13.86 -4.77 -8.66
C ILE A 109 13.63 -5.57 -9.95
N ALA A 110 14.71 -6.08 -10.56
CA ALA A 110 14.61 -6.87 -11.78
C ALA A 110 13.78 -8.14 -11.55
N LEU A 111 14.06 -8.89 -10.49
CA LEU A 111 13.34 -10.11 -10.14
C LEU A 111 11.86 -9.83 -9.83
N LEU A 112 11.56 -8.78 -9.06
CA LEU A 112 10.18 -8.43 -8.73
C LEU A 112 9.40 -7.99 -9.98
N THR A 113 10.04 -7.24 -10.86
CA THR A 113 9.46 -6.82 -12.15
C THR A 113 9.19 -8.03 -13.03
N GLN A 114 10.14 -8.96 -13.12
CA GLN A 114 9.99 -10.19 -13.89
C GLN A 114 8.87 -11.06 -13.34
N TYR A 115 8.80 -11.23 -12.02
CA TYR A 115 7.72 -11.95 -11.36
C TYR A 115 6.35 -11.35 -11.73
N ASN A 116 6.17 -10.04 -11.60
CA ASN A 116 4.90 -9.39 -11.94
C ASN A 116 4.53 -9.59 -13.41
N ARG A 117 5.49 -9.43 -14.33
CA ARG A 117 5.27 -9.67 -15.76
C ARG A 117 4.80 -11.09 -16.05
N VAL A 118 5.48 -12.09 -15.47
CA VAL A 118 5.15 -13.50 -15.67
C VAL A 118 3.80 -13.83 -15.04
N LYS A 119 3.54 -13.34 -13.82
CA LYS A 119 2.26 -13.51 -13.13
C LYS A 119 1.10 -12.95 -13.96
N ASP A 120 1.23 -11.73 -14.45
CA ASP A 120 0.17 -11.08 -15.24
C ASP A 120 -0.07 -11.82 -16.57
N ALA A 121 1.01 -12.23 -17.24
CA ALA A 121 0.91 -13.03 -18.47
C ALA A 121 0.25 -14.39 -18.24
N ALA A 122 0.64 -15.10 -17.17
CA ALA A 122 0.06 -16.38 -16.80
C ALA A 122 -1.43 -16.24 -16.46
N GLN A 123 -1.82 -15.19 -15.73
CA GLN A 123 -3.23 -14.92 -15.41
C GLN A 123 -4.07 -14.76 -16.68
N VAL A 124 -3.60 -13.96 -17.66
CA VAL A 124 -4.30 -13.78 -18.94
C VAL A 124 -4.47 -15.10 -19.70
N VAL A 125 -3.48 -15.99 -19.64
CA VAL A 125 -3.55 -17.30 -20.28
C VAL A 125 -4.54 -18.20 -19.53
N PHE A 126 -4.47 -18.25 -18.21
CA PHE A 126 -5.37 -19.07 -17.38
C PHE A 126 -6.82 -18.64 -17.49
N ASP A 127 -7.11 -17.33 -17.53
CA ASP A 127 -8.46 -16.81 -17.74
C ASP A 127 -9.02 -17.27 -19.10
N LYS A 128 -8.21 -17.21 -20.17
CA LYS A 128 -8.62 -17.69 -21.50
C LYS A 128 -8.87 -19.19 -21.54
N ILE A 129 -8.04 -19.98 -20.85
CA ILE A 129 -8.25 -21.43 -20.75
C ILE A 129 -9.54 -21.73 -19.99
N ALA A 130 -9.77 -21.03 -18.87
CA ALA A 130 -10.99 -21.15 -18.09
C ALA A 130 -12.24 -20.83 -18.93
N ASP A 131 -12.19 -19.78 -19.75
CA ASP A 131 -13.27 -19.40 -20.66
C ASP A 131 -13.52 -20.45 -21.75
N ILE A 132 -12.46 -21.01 -22.36
CA ILE A 132 -12.57 -22.03 -23.41
C ILE A 132 -13.11 -23.33 -22.85
N GLU A 133 -12.62 -23.75 -21.68
CA GLU A 133 -13.00 -25.01 -21.04
C GLU A 133 -14.30 -24.89 -20.22
N GLN A 134 -14.82 -23.67 -20.02
CA GLN A 134 -15.98 -23.38 -19.17
C GLN A 134 -15.79 -23.90 -17.74
N LEU A 135 -14.58 -23.73 -17.21
CA LEU A 135 -14.21 -24.14 -15.85
C LEU A 135 -13.90 -22.92 -14.97
N PRO A 136 -14.12 -23.00 -13.65
CA PRO A 136 -13.65 -21.97 -12.72
C PRO A 136 -12.13 -21.80 -12.81
N ALA A 137 -11.66 -20.55 -12.77
CA ALA A 137 -10.22 -20.23 -12.81
C ALA A 137 -9.40 -20.96 -11.72
N LYS A 138 -9.99 -21.20 -10.55
CA LYS A 138 -9.37 -21.97 -9.46
C LYS A 138 -8.98 -23.40 -9.86
N ASP A 139 -9.76 -24.04 -10.73
CA ASP A 139 -9.49 -25.40 -11.17
C ASP A 139 -8.36 -25.42 -12.20
N ILE A 140 -8.30 -24.42 -13.09
CA ILE A 140 -7.18 -24.22 -14.02
C ILE A 140 -5.89 -23.95 -13.23
N HIS A 141 -5.93 -23.04 -12.27
CA HIS A 141 -4.81 -22.71 -11.38
C HIS A 141 -4.27 -23.95 -10.66
N SER A 142 -5.16 -24.79 -10.11
CA SER A 142 -4.79 -26.03 -9.41
C SER A 142 -4.12 -27.05 -10.35
N ARG A 143 -4.60 -27.18 -11.60
CA ARG A 143 -4.00 -28.09 -12.60
C ARG A 143 -2.55 -27.72 -12.95
N TYR A 144 -2.23 -26.43 -12.92
CA TYR A 144 -0.88 -25.92 -13.20
C TYR A 144 -0.05 -25.65 -11.93
N GLY A 145 -0.52 -26.09 -10.75
CA GLY A 145 0.21 -25.93 -9.49
C GLY A 145 0.30 -24.48 -8.98
N VAL A 146 -0.55 -23.58 -9.48
CA VAL A 146 -0.61 -22.17 -9.07
C VAL A 146 -1.74 -21.97 -8.05
N GLY A 147 -1.62 -22.58 -6.87
CA GLY A 147 -2.62 -22.52 -5.79
C GLY A 147 -2.20 -21.68 -4.58
N GLU A 148 -3.16 -21.34 -3.69
CA GLU A 148 -2.89 -20.75 -2.37
C GLU A 148 -2.14 -21.76 -1.49
N GLY A 149 -0.83 -21.85 -1.68
CA GLY A 149 0.02 -22.81 -1.02
C GLY A 149 1.28 -22.98 -1.85
N GLY A 150 2.23 -22.07 -1.66
CA GLY A 150 3.55 -22.12 -2.30
C GLY A 150 4.42 -23.27 -1.77
N GLU A 151 3.87 -24.48 -1.68
CA GLU A 151 4.65 -25.71 -1.59
C GLU A 151 4.72 -26.31 -2.99
N ALA A 152 5.86 -26.09 -3.64
CA ALA A 152 6.27 -26.91 -4.76
C ALA A 152 6.41 -28.36 -4.27
N ALA A 153 5.67 -29.28 -4.90
CA ALA A 153 5.89 -30.71 -4.78
C ALA A 153 7.18 -31.13 -5.51
#